data_AF-A0AAJ1MNG3-F1
#
_entry.id   AF-A0AAJ1MNG3-F1
#
_cell.length_a   1.000
_cell.length_b   1.000
_cell.length_c   1.000
_cell.angle_alpha   90.00
_cell.angle_beta   90.00
_cell.angle_gamma   90.00
#
_symmetry.space_group_name_H-M   'P 1'
#
loop_
_entity.id
_entity.type
_entity.pdbx_description
1 polymer ?
#
loop_
_entity_poly.entity_id
_entity_poly.type
_entity_poly.pdbx_seq_one_letter_code
_entity_poly.pdbx_strand_id
1 'polypeptide(L)'
;MMNKPSIFLNLLDDFLNNYLPCSVGVSPNTAISYKYAFRILIEFMYSVKGIPADKIIFDNLDYNTLLEFFSWIEKDRGCSIATKNQRLSAILSFSAYAQNRDLAAASIFRTSVKNSNEKRTNETSCCFYYPRSFYLTSIT
;
A
#
# COMPACT_ATOMS: atom_id res chain seq x y z
N MET A 1 25.82 15.09 2.89
CA MET A 1 24.57 15.83 2.60
C MET A 1 23.41 14.97 3.05
N MET A 2 22.62 15.40 4.03
CA MET A 2 21.40 14.69 4.44
C MET A 2 20.34 14.90 3.37
N ASN A 3 20.07 13.87 2.56
CA ASN A 3 18.93 13.89 1.63
C ASN A 3 17.66 14.03 2.45
N LYS A 4 16.90 15.11 2.22
CA LYS A 4 15.61 15.30 2.87
C LYS A 4 14.70 14.15 2.43
N PRO A 5 14.21 13.30 3.35
CA PRO A 5 13.33 12.20 3.00
C PRO A 5 12.07 12.74 2.31
N SER A 6 11.64 12.06 1.25
CA SER A 6 10.44 12.45 0.52
C SER A 6 9.22 12.50 1.45
N ILE A 7 8.23 13.34 1.12
CA ILE A 7 6.99 13.45 1.90
C ILE A 7 6.33 12.07 2.04
N PHE A 8 6.40 11.25 0.99
CA PHE A 8 5.95 9.85 1.01
C PHE A 8 6.65 9.04 2.10
N LEU A 9 7.99 9.04 2.16
CA LEU A 9 8.73 8.26 3.15
C LEU A 9 8.48 8.73 4.59
N ASN A 10 8.34 10.04 4.80
CA ASN A 10 8.01 10.57 6.14
C ASN A 10 6.63 10.09 6.61
N LEU A 11 5.63 10.16 5.73
CA LEU A 11 4.28 9.67 6.06
C LEU A 11 4.25 8.15 6.21
N LEU A 12 5.04 7.42 5.43
CA LEU A 12 5.14 5.97 5.53
C LEU A 12 5.79 5.54 6.86
N ASP A 13 6.85 6.23 7.29
CA ASP A 13 7.50 5.95 8.56
C ASP A 13 6.54 6.21 9.75
N ASP A 14 5.87 7.36 9.77
CA ASP A 14 4.87 7.67 10.80
C ASP A 14 3.71 6.66 10.77
N PHE A 15 3.25 6.26 9.58
CA PHE A 15 2.21 5.27 9.42
C PHE A 15 2.60 3.92 10.06
N LEU A 16 3.81 3.43 9.77
CA LEU A 16 4.26 2.12 10.21
C LEU A 16 4.65 2.06 11.69
N ASN A 17 5.21 3.15 12.22
CA ASN A 17 5.78 3.16 13.57
C ASN A 17 4.85 3.81 14.62
N ASN A 18 3.98 4.73 14.21
CA ASN A 18 3.09 5.45 15.12
C ASN A 18 1.62 5.10 14.88
N TYR A 19 1.13 5.23 13.64
CA TYR A 19 -0.30 5.07 13.37
C TYR A 19 -0.79 3.62 13.52
N LEU A 20 -0.10 2.64 12.90
CA LEU A 20 -0.51 1.23 12.98
C LEU A 20 -0.51 0.70 14.43
N PRO A 21 0.56 0.89 15.22
CA PRO A 21 0.61 0.35 16.58
C PRO A 21 -0.28 1.11 17.56
N CYS A 22 -0.32 2.44 17.48
CA CYS A 22 -0.96 3.27 18.50
C CYS A 22 -2.41 3.64 18.19
N SER A 23 -2.76 3.89 16.92
CA SER A 23 -4.09 4.38 16.53
C SER A 23 -5.02 3.28 16.04
N VAL A 24 -4.47 2.26 15.37
CA VAL A 24 -5.27 1.18 14.77
C VAL A 24 -5.29 -0.08 15.65
N GLY A 25 -4.28 -0.29 16.48
CA GLY A 25 -4.21 -1.45 17.37
C GLY A 25 -4.07 -2.78 16.62
N VAL A 26 -3.39 -2.79 15.47
CA VAL A 26 -3.19 -4.02 14.69
C VAL A 26 -2.25 -5.00 15.40
N SER A 27 -2.42 -6.29 15.15
CA SER A 27 -1.50 -7.30 15.69
C SER A 27 -0.07 -7.09 15.18
N PRO A 28 0.97 -7.51 15.93
CA PRO A 28 2.36 -7.43 15.48
C PRO A 28 2.57 -8.09 14.10
N ASN A 29 1.92 -9.23 13.87
CA ASN A 29 1.98 -9.95 12.59
C ASN A 29 1.38 -9.13 11.44
N THR A 30 0.28 -8.43 11.69
CA THR A 30 -0.32 -7.51 10.72
C THR A 30 0.59 -6.34 10.42
N ALA A 31 1.22 -5.73 11.44
CA ALA A 31 2.18 -4.65 11.24
C ALA A 31 3.40 -5.10 10.43
N ILE A 32 3.94 -6.29 10.72
CA ILE A 32 5.03 -6.91 9.93
C ILE A 32 4.59 -7.13 8.48
N SER A 33 3.38 -7.65 8.26
CA SER A 33 2.83 -7.82 6.91
C SER A 33 2.73 -6.50 6.15
N TYR A 34 2.35 -5.40 6.82
CA TYR A 34 2.28 -4.08 6.20
C TYR A 34 3.68 -3.58 5.85
N LYS A 35 4.65 -3.68 6.78
CA LYS A 35 6.06 -3.36 6.52
C LYS A 35 6.59 -4.15 5.30
N TYR A 36 6.23 -5.42 5.19
CA TYR A 36 6.63 -6.25 4.05
C TYR A 36 5.93 -5.86 2.74
N ALA A 37 4.70 -5.37 2.78
CA ALA A 37 4.01 -4.82 1.62
C ALA A 37 4.78 -3.62 1.03
N PHE A 38 5.18 -2.66 1.88
CA PHE A 38 5.90 -1.47 1.43
C PHE A 38 7.35 -1.75 1.04
N ARG A 39 8.03 -2.69 1.70
CA ARG A 39 9.37 -3.13 1.24
C ARG A 39 9.34 -3.60 -0.21
N ILE A 40 8.34 -4.41 -0.57
CA ILE A 40 8.21 -4.95 -1.92
C ILE A 40 7.79 -3.87 -2.92
N LEU A 41 6.97 -2.90 -2.51
CA LEU A 41 6.66 -1.74 -3.35
C LEU A 41 7.92 -0.90 -3.64
N ILE A 42 8.73 -0.61 -2.61
CA ILE A 42 9.98 0.15 -2.78
C ILE A 42 10.98 -0.61 -3.65
N GLU A 43 11.08 -1.93 -3.48
CA GLU A 43 11.90 -2.79 -4.34
C GLU A 43 11.47 -2.71 -5.79
N PHE A 44 10.16 -2.78 -6.07
CA PHE A 44 9.62 -2.60 -7.42
C PHE A 44 9.95 -1.22 -8.00
N MET A 45 9.79 -0.15 -7.21
CA MET A 45 10.13 1.21 -7.65
C MET A 45 11.60 1.31 -8.03
N TYR A 46 12.49 0.64 -7.29
CA TYR A 46 13.90 0.62 -7.59
C TYR A 46 14.24 -0.26 -8.80
N SER A 47 13.82 -1.52 -8.81
CA SER A 47 14.26 -2.51 -9.81
C SER A 47 13.56 -2.38 -11.16
N VAL A 48 12.28 -2.00 -11.17
CA VAL A 48 11.47 -1.91 -12.39
C VAL A 48 11.35 -0.48 -12.87
N LYS A 49 11.15 0.49 -11.96
CA LYS A 49 10.98 1.91 -12.33
C LYS A 49 12.29 2.71 -12.29
N GLY A 50 13.36 2.18 -11.70
CA GLY A 50 14.64 2.89 -11.58
C GLY A 50 14.61 4.07 -10.60
N ILE A 51 13.60 4.16 -9.74
CA ILE A 51 13.41 5.27 -8.79
C ILE A 51 13.94 4.83 -7.42
N PRO A 52 14.98 5.48 -6.88
CA PRO A 52 15.48 5.16 -5.55
C PRO A 52 14.50 5.59 -4.47
N ALA A 53 14.53 4.91 -3.32
CA ALA A 53 13.55 5.07 -2.26
C ALA A 53 13.36 6.53 -1.81
N ASP A 54 14.45 7.29 -1.71
CA ASP A 54 14.46 8.69 -1.27
C ASP A 54 13.84 9.67 -2.28
N LYS A 55 13.62 9.22 -3.52
CA LYS A 55 13.01 10.02 -4.60
C LYS A 55 11.56 9.64 -4.90
N ILE A 56 11.02 8.62 -4.24
CA ILE A 56 9.61 8.22 -4.41
C ILE A 56 8.71 9.35 -3.90
N ILE A 57 7.87 9.88 -4.77
CA ILE A 57 6.79 10.81 -4.45
C ILE A 57 5.42 10.20 -4.78
N PHE A 58 4.35 10.76 -4.24
CA PHE A 58 2.99 10.25 -4.50
C PHE A 58 2.62 10.26 -5.98
N ASP A 59 3.13 11.21 -6.76
CA ASP A 59 2.90 11.28 -8.21
C ASP A 59 3.50 10.10 -8.96
N ASN A 60 4.52 9.43 -8.41
CA ASN A 60 5.06 8.20 -8.99
C ASN A 60 4.15 6.99 -8.73
N LEU A 61 3.21 7.09 -7.78
CA LEU A 61 2.33 6.00 -7.37
C LEU A 61 0.93 6.16 -7.98
N ASP A 62 0.89 6.41 -9.28
CA ASP A 62 -0.34 6.54 -10.05
C ASP A 62 -1.00 5.17 -10.33
N TYR A 63 -2.17 5.21 -10.97
CA TYR A 63 -2.94 4.01 -11.27
C TYR A 63 -2.16 3.00 -12.12
N ASN A 64 -1.43 3.46 -13.14
CA ASN A 64 -0.67 2.59 -14.04
C ASN A 64 0.48 1.92 -13.30
N THR A 65 1.21 2.67 -12.48
CA THR A 65 2.32 2.16 -11.68
C THR A 65 1.86 1.11 -10.68
N LEU A 66 0.71 1.34 -10.02
CA LEU A 66 0.12 0.35 -9.11
C LEU A 66 -0.36 -0.90 -9.85
N LEU A 67 -0.94 -0.75 -11.05
CA LEU A 67 -1.35 -1.88 -11.88
C LEU A 67 -0.15 -2.73 -12.31
N GLU A 68 0.93 -2.08 -12.76
CA GLU A 68 2.19 -2.75 -13.09
C GLU A 68 2.80 -3.45 -11.89
N PHE A 69 2.81 -2.79 -10.72
CA PHE A 69 3.27 -3.38 -9.47
C PHE A 69 2.52 -4.68 -9.15
N PHE A 70 1.19 -4.67 -9.24
CA PHE A 70 0.40 -5.86 -8.98
C PHE A 70 0.61 -6.96 -10.02
N SER A 71 0.87 -6.61 -11.29
CA SER A 71 1.22 -7.60 -12.30
C SER A 71 2.61 -8.21 -12.06
N TRP A 72 3.56 -7.39 -11.63
CA TRP A 72 4.93 -7.82 -11.32
C TRP A 72 4.97 -8.79 -10.13
N ILE A 73 4.27 -8.51 -9.04
CA ILE A 73 4.27 -9.46 -7.91
C ILE A 73 3.57 -10.79 -8.23
N GLU A 74 2.62 -10.81 -9.17
CA GLU A 74 1.97 -12.03 -9.66
C GLU A 74 2.92 -12.84 -10.54
N LYS A 75 3.56 -12.20 -11.52
CA LYS A 75 4.39 -12.87 -12.53
C LYS A 75 5.76 -13.26 -12.02
N ASP A 76 6.46 -12.32 -11.41
CA ASP A 76 7.87 -12.47 -11.04
C ASP A 76 8.03 -13.17 -9.69
N ARG A 77 7.06 -12.99 -8.79
CA ARG A 77 7.13 -13.55 -7.42
C ARG A 77 6.12 -14.67 -7.15
N GLY A 78 5.27 -15.01 -8.14
CA GLY A 78 4.29 -16.08 -8.02
C GLY A 78 3.30 -15.88 -6.86
N CYS A 79 3.03 -14.63 -6.47
CA CYS A 79 2.16 -14.36 -5.32
C CYS A 79 0.72 -14.78 -5.63
N SER A 80 0.08 -15.45 -4.67
CA SER A 80 -1.34 -15.79 -4.77
C SER A 80 -2.21 -14.52 -4.77
N ILE A 81 -3.45 -14.67 -5.26
CA ILE A 81 -4.48 -13.62 -5.21
C ILE A 81 -4.72 -13.15 -3.77
N ALA A 82 -4.68 -14.07 -2.80
CA ALA A 82 -4.85 -13.74 -1.39
C ALA A 82 -3.72 -12.83 -0.87
N THR A 83 -2.47 -13.17 -1.17
CA THR A 83 -1.30 -12.36 -0.80
C THR A 83 -1.33 -10.98 -1.45
N LYS A 84 -1.79 -10.90 -2.70
CA LYS A 84 -1.98 -9.63 -3.42
C LYS A 84 -3.04 -8.77 -2.76
N ASN A 85 -4.19 -9.34 -2.41
CA ASN A 85 -5.28 -8.62 -1.74
C ASN A 85 -4.85 -8.10 -0.37
N GLN A 86 -4.09 -8.88 0.39
CA GLN A 86 -3.50 -8.44 1.66
C GLN A 86 -2.60 -7.21 1.48
N ARG A 87 -1.74 -7.22 0.45
CA ARG A 87 -0.87 -6.07 0.12
C ARG A 87 -1.68 -4.86 -0.34
N LEU A 88 -2.71 -5.07 -1.15
CA LEU A 88 -3.61 -4.00 -1.57
C LEU A 88 -4.31 -3.37 -0.37
N SER A 89 -4.77 -4.15 0.61
CA SER A 89 -5.36 -3.63 1.85
C SER A 89 -4.37 -2.75 2.63
N ALA A 90 -3.09 -3.13 2.70
CA ALA A 90 -2.07 -2.29 3.34
C ALA A 90 -1.88 -0.96 2.61
N ILE A 91 -1.80 -0.98 1.27
CA ILE A 91 -1.67 0.22 0.43
C ILE A 91 -2.92 1.10 0.53
N LEU A 92 -4.12 0.51 0.56
CA LEU A 92 -5.39 1.21 0.76
C LEU A 92 -5.44 1.90 2.13
N SER A 93 -5.04 1.20 3.19
CA SER A 93 -4.98 1.76 4.55
C SER A 93 -4.03 2.95 4.61
N PHE A 94 -2.82 2.81 4.05
CA PHE A 94 -1.86 3.90 3.97
C PHE A 94 -2.38 5.09 3.14
N SER A 95 -3.04 4.85 2.00
CA SER A 95 -3.60 5.95 1.20
C SER A 95 -4.65 6.76 1.95
N ALA A 96 -5.46 6.11 2.79
CA ALA A 96 -6.44 6.78 3.64
C ALA A 96 -5.73 7.62 4.72
N TYR A 97 -4.72 7.05 5.36
CA TYR A 97 -3.90 7.73 6.35
C TYR A 97 -3.20 8.97 5.73
N ALA A 98 -2.53 8.79 4.59
CA ALA A 98 -1.77 9.85 3.92
C ALA A 98 -2.68 11.01 3.47
N GLN A 99 -3.86 10.72 2.89
CA GLN A 99 -4.83 11.74 2.49
C GLN A 99 -5.31 12.59 3.68
N ASN A 100 -5.47 11.99 4.86
CA ASN A 100 -5.88 12.70 6.07
C ASN A 100 -4.78 13.60 6.66
N ARG A 101 -3.52 13.36 6.30
CA ARG A 101 -2.37 14.15 6.77
C ARG A 101 -1.94 15.21 5.77
N ASP A 102 -1.94 14.86 4.49
CA ASP A 102 -1.61 15.76 3.39
C ASP A 102 -2.54 15.49 2.20
N LEU A 103 -3.64 16.25 2.15
CA LEU A 103 -4.66 16.11 1.12
C LEU A 103 -4.09 16.43 -0.28
N ALA A 104 -3.26 17.47 -0.38
CA ALA A 104 -2.73 17.94 -1.66
C ALA A 104 -1.80 16.89 -2.27
N ALA A 105 -0.90 16.32 -1.47
CA ALA A 105 0.05 15.32 -1.94
C ALA A 105 -0.58 13.95 -2.20
N ALA A 106 -1.55 13.50 -1.39
CA ALA A 106 -2.01 12.10 -1.42
C ALA A 106 -3.39 11.86 -2.06
N SER A 107 -4.13 12.90 -2.47
CA SER A 107 -5.47 12.74 -3.06
C SER A 107 -5.47 11.91 -4.36
N ILE A 108 -4.52 12.16 -5.26
CA ILE A 108 -4.38 11.44 -6.54
C ILE A 108 -3.99 9.99 -6.28
N PHE A 109 -3.03 9.77 -5.36
CA PHE A 109 -2.62 8.44 -4.93
C PHE A 109 -3.82 7.63 -4.40
N ARG A 110 -4.61 8.21 -3.49
CA ARG A 110 -5.82 7.56 -2.94
C ARG A 110 -6.80 7.13 -4.03
N THR A 111 -7.09 8.00 -4.99
CA THR A 111 -7.98 7.69 -6.11
C THR A 111 -7.43 6.56 -6.97
N SER A 112 -6.12 6.59 -7.24
CA SER A 112 -5.42 5.56 -8.02
C SER A 112 -5.49 4.18 -7.37
N VAL A 113 -5.30 4.10 -6.05
CA VAL A 113 -5.38 2.83 -5.31
C VAL A 113 -6.83 2.29 -5.30
N LYS A 114 -7.84 3.16 -5.14
CA LYS A 114 -9.26 2.74 -5.18
C LYS A 114 -9.65 2.14 -6.53
N ASN A 115 -9.28 2.79 -7.63
CA ASN A 115 -9.58 2.33 -8.98
C ASN A 115 -8.89 0.99 -9.30
N SER A 116 -7.75 0.71 -8.67
CA SER A 116 -7.03 -0.57 -8.80
C SER A 116 -7.79 -1.74 -8.15
N ASN A 117 -8.73 -1.45 -7.25
CA ASN A 117 -9.58 -2.44 -6.59
C ASN A 117 -10.86 -2.73 -7.41
N GLU A 118 -11.51 -1.70 -7.94
CA GLU A 118 -12.82 -1.79 -8.61
C GLU A 118 -12.82 -2.58 -9.94
N LYS A 119 -11.72 -2.55 -10.70
CA LYS A 119 -11.64 -3.33 -11.96
C LYS A 119 -11.39 -4.83 -11.75
N ARG A 120 -11.07 -5.29 -10.54
CA ARG A 120 -10.87 -6.72 -10.23
C ARG A 120 -12.09 -7.39 -9.60
N THR A 121 -13.10 -6.62 -9.19
CA THR A 121 -14.35 -7.15 -8.59
C THR A 121 -15.35 -7.74 -9.58
N ASN A 122 -15.10 -7.72 -10.90
CA ASN A 122 -16.05 -8.22 -11.90
C ASN A 122 -15.81 -9.66 -12.37
N GLU A 123 -14.77 -10.34 -11.90
CA GLU A 123 -14.53 -11.76 -12.24
C GLU A 123 -14.06 -12.58 -11.02
N THR A 124 -14.70 -12.43 -9.87
CA THR A 124 -14.95 -13.57 -8.97
C THR A 124 -16.01 -13.19 -7.94
N SER A 125 -17.23 -13.70 -8.15
CA SER A 125 -18.20 -13.88 -7.07
C SER A 125 -17.59 -14.86 -6.05
N CYS A 126 -16.98 -14.33 -5.00
CA CYS A 126 -17.05 -14.93 -3.66
C CYS A 126 -16.64 -13.87 -2.62
N CYS A 127 -17.65 -13.26 -2.01
CA CYS A 127 -17.64 -12.63 -0.69
C CYS A 127 -16.34 -11.99 -0.19
N PHE A 128 -16.05 -10.74 -0.59
CA PHE A 128 -15.42 -9.77 0.30
C PHE A 128 -16.06 -8.39 0.10
N TYR A 129 -17.26 -8.25 0.64
CA TYR A 129 -17.73 -6.95 1.11
C TYR A 129 -16.69 -6.47 2.15
N TYR A 130 -16.08 -5.30 1.93
CA TYR A 130 -15.33 -4.62 2.99
C TYR A 130 -16.28 -3.63 3.67
N PRO A 131 -17.04 -4.03 4.72
CA PRO A 131 -17.61 -3.04 5.60
C PRO A 131 -16.47 -2.36 6.35
N ARG A 132 -16.67 -1.09 6.66
CA ARG A 132 -15.78 -0.15 7.33
C ARG A 132 -15.41 -0.54 8.78
N SER A 133 -15.53 -1.82 9.14
CA SER A 133 -15.60 -2.33 10.51
C SER A 133 -14.65 -3.51 10.81
N PHE A 134 -13.84 -3.99 9.87
CA PHE A 134 -12.89 -5.09 10.13
C PHE A 134 -11.44 -4.58 10.22
N TYR A 135 -11.15 -3.85 11.30
CA TYR A 135 -9.86 -4.00 11.95
C TYR A 135 -10.06 -5.10 13.00
N LEU A 136 -9.13 -6.06 13.07
CA LEU A 136 -9.16 -7.25 13.93
C LEU A 136 -9.94 -8.43 13.34
N THR A 137 -9.21 -9.37 12.73
CA THR A 137 -9.13 -10.75 13.23
C THR A 137 -7.92 -11.45 12.63
N SER A 138 -7.19 -12.08 13.53
CA SER A 138 -5.96 -12.84 13.33
C SER A 138 -6.17 -14.05 12.41
N ILE A 139 -5.18 -14.35 11.58
CA ILE A 139 -5.02 -15.67 10.97
C ILE A 139 -4.16 -16.50 11.93
N THR A 140 -4.78 -17.47 12.59
CA THR A 140 -4.17 -18.76 12.94
C THR A 140 -4.22 -19.68 11.73
#